data_AF-A0A8X6MXG6-F1
#
_entry.id   AF-A0A8X6MXG6-F1
#
_cell.length_a   1.000
_cell.length_b   1.000
_cell.length_c   1.000
_cell.angle_alpha   90.00
_cell.angle_beta   90.00
_cell.angle_gamma   90.00
#
_symmetry.space_group_name_H-M   'P 1'
#
loop_
_entity.id
_entity.type
_entity.pdbx_description
1 polymer ?
#
loop_
_entity_poly.entity_id
_entity_poly.type
_entity_poly.pdbx_seq_one_letter_code
_entity_poly.pdbx_strand_id
1 'polypeptide(L)'
;MGGRWTDVHQRIKYINPNAKFLPSSNHSFNLFCLDTALMEVNSGTFFGTLGCCFAFFCMPIHRWEVLIADTGKSLKRVQDTRWSARGDAENMTRNPYKEILTTLEKLRKIDEKLNIRTDTGTL
;
A
#
# COMPACT_ATOMS: atom_id res chain seq x y z
N MET A 1 13.16 -6.62 -13.53
CA MET A 1 14.51 -6.60 -14.18
C MET A 1 14.51 -7.55 -15.36
N GLY A 2 14.20 -7.05 -16.55
CA GLY A 2 14.14 -7.83 -17.79
C GLY A 2 14.86 -7.09 -18.91
N GLY A 3 16.15 -6.87 -18.74
CA GLY A 3 16.99 -6.29 -19.78
C GLY A 3 17.43 -7.35 -20.79
N ARG A 4 17.71 -6.92 -22.03
CA ARG A 4 18.35 -7.75 -23.08
C ARG A 4 19.70 -8.36 -22.61
N TRP A 5 20.27 -7.80 -21.52
CA TRP A 5 21.60 -8.09 -21.00
C TRP A 5 21.59 -8.45 -19.51
N THR A 6 20.58 -9.15 -19.01
CA THR A 6 20.72 -9.77 -17.68
C THR A 6 21.55 -11.05 -17.80
N ASP A 7 22.41 -11.32 -16.82
CA ASP A 7 23.29 -12.50 -16.80
C ASP A 7 22.50 -13.81 -16.99
N VAL A 8 21.26 -13.84 -16.49
CA VAL A 8 20.33 -14.96 -16.65
C VAL A 8 19.93 -15.17 -18.11
N HIS A 9 19.55 -14.11 -18.83
CA HIS A 9 19.18 -14.23 -20.25
C HIS A 9 20.38 -14.64 -21.10
N GLN A 10 21.58 -14.14 -20.78
CA GLN A 10 22.80 -14.54 -21.47
C GLN A 10 23.13 -16.02 -21.25
N ARG A 11 23.04 -16.51 -20.00
CA ARG A 11 23.26 -17.92 -19.68
C ARG A 11 22.27 -18.85 -20.37
N ILE A 12 20.98 -18.48 -20.39
CA ILE A 12 19.95 -19.26 -21.09
C ILE A 12 20.24 -19.30 -22.60
N LYS A 13 20.65 -18.18 -23.20
CA LYS A 13 20.95 -18.09 -24.63
C LYS A 13 22.25 -18.81 -25.01
N TYR A 14 23.22 -18.88 -24.09
CA TYR A 14 24.43 -19.69 -24.25
C TYR A 14 24.10 -21.19 -24.29
N ILE A 15 23.20 -21.66 -23.42
CA ILE A 15 22.75 -23.05 -23.40
C ILE A 15 21.86 -23.38 -24.61
N ASN A 16 20.96 -22.46 -25.01
CA ASN A 16 20.09 -22.63 -26.15
C ASN A 16 20.06 -21.35 -27.01
N PRO A 17 20.82 -21.31 -28.12
CA PRO A 17 20.88 -20.15 -29.03
C PRO A 17 19.53 -19.76 -29.63
N ASN A 18 18.59 -20.70 -29.72
CA ASN A 18 17.25 -20.49 -30.30
C ASN A 18 16.23 -19.93 -29.29
N ALA A 19 16.58 -19.83 -28.01
CA ALA A 19 15.71 -19.28 -26.99
C ALA A 19 15.45 -17.78 -27.26
N LYS A 20 14.18 -17.43 -27.50
CA LYS A 20 13.74 -16.03 -27.66
C LYS A 20 13.14 -15.55 -26.34
N PHE A 21 13.62 -14.41 -25.85
CA PHE A 21 13.06 -13.75 -24.67
C PHE A 21 12.06 -12.66 -25.09
N LEU A 22 10.83 -12.74 -24.57
CA LEU A 22 9.83 -11.70 -24.73
C LEU A 22 9.61 -11.03 -23.37
N PRO A 23 9.88 -9.72 -23.23
CA PRO A 23 9.56 -9.01 -21.99
C PRO A 23 8.05 -9.04 -21.76
N SER A 24 7.64 -9.17 -20.50
CA SER A 24 6.23 -9.10 -20.14
C SER A 24 5.70 -7.69 -20.38
N SER A 25 4.74 -7.55 -21.30
CA SER A 25 4.02 -6.29 -21.53
C SER A 25 3.34 -5.80 -20.25
N ASN A 26 2.80 -6.71 -19.43
CA ASN A 26 2.18 -6.38 -18.15
C ASN A 26 3.18 -5.77 -17.16
N HIS A 27 4.41 -6.31 -17.09
CA HIS A 27 5.44 -5.75 -16.21
C HIS A 27 5.92 -4.38 -16.70
N SER A 28 6.12 -4.22 -18.00
CA SER A 28 6.54 -2.95 -18.60
C SER A 28 5.47 -1.87 -18.41
N PHE A 29 4.20 -2.24 -18.60
CA PHE A 29 3.06 -1.36 -18.34
C PHE A 29 2.93 -1.00 -16.86
N ASN A 30 3.15 -1.96 -15.95
CA ASN A 30 3.17 -1.69 -14.51
C ASN A 30 4.19 -0.62 -14.13
N LEU A 31 5.41 -0.70 -14.69
CA LEU A 31 6.46 0.29 -14.45
C LEU A 31 6.08 1.65 -15.02
N PHE A 32 5.57 1.70 -16.25
CA PHE A 32 5.13 2.94 -16.89
C PHE A 32 4.04 3.66 -16.08
N CYS A 33 2.99 2.94 -15.67
CA CYS A 33 1.91 3.53 -14.88
C CYS A 33 2.38 3.95 -13.48
N LEU A 34 3.24 3.15 -12.83
CA LEU A 34 3.81 3.51 -11.54
C LEU A 34 4.60 4.82 -11.64
N ASP A 35 5.46 4.95 -12.64
CA ASP A 35 6.28 6.13 -12.87
C ASP A 35 5.40 7.36 -13.14
N THR A 36 4.43 7.23 -14.06
CA THR A 36 3.46 8.29 -14.38
C THR A 36 2.70 8.77 -13.15
N ALA A 37 2.28 7.85 -12.28
CA ALA A 37 1.55 8.19 -11.07
C ALA A 37 2.41 8.85 -9.99
N LEU A 38 3.73 8.63 -10.01
CA LEU A 38 4.67 9.26 -9.08
C LEU A 38 5.17 10.61 -9.59
N MET A 39 5.16 10.84 -10.91
CA MET A 39 5.47 12.15 -11.49
C MET A 39 4.47 13.24 -11.09
N GLU A 40 3.21 12.87 -10.86
CA GLU A 40 2.16 13.81 -10.47
C GLU A 40 2.08 13.93 -8.94
N VAL A 41 2.37 15.13 -8.42
CA VAL A 41 2.45 15.42 -6.97
C VAL A 41 1.16 15.04 -6.24
N ASN A 42 0.01 15.34 -6.84
CA ASN A 42 -1.30 15.03 -6.25
C ASN A 42 -1.52 13.52 -6.10
N SER A 43 -1.17 12.75 -7.13
CA SER A 43 -1.27 11.30 -7.12
C SER A 43 -0.31 10.69 -6.11
N GLY A 44 0.96 11.13 -6.09
CA GLY A 44 1.94 10.70 -5.10
C GLY A 44 1.48 10.97 -3.67
N THR A 45 0.95 12.16 -3.40
CA THR A 45 0.42 12.54 -2.07
C THR A 45 -0.78 11.70 -1.67
N PHE A 46 -1.71 11.47 -2.60
CA PHE A 46 -2.90 10.65 -2.37
C PHE A 46 -2.52 9.21 -1.98
N PHE A 47 -1.72 8.52 -2.81
CA PHE A 47 -1.33 7.14 -2.54
C PHE A 47 -0.38 7.01 -1.34
N GLY A 48 0.45 8.03 -1.09
CA GLY A 48 1.25 8.13 0.14
C GLY A 48 0.36 8.18 1.39
N THR A 49 -0.69 9.01 1.36
CA THR A 49 -1.68 9.12 2.45
C THR A 49 -2.39 7.79 2.69
N LEU A 50 -2.83 7.10 1.62
CA LEU A 50 -3.43 5.77 1.74
C LEU A 50 -2.46 4.75 2.37
N GLY A 51 -1.19 4.81 1.99
CA GLY A 51 -0.13 3.99 2.59
C GLY A 51 0.04 4.25 4.09
N CYS A 52 0.07 5.52 4.50
CA CYS A 52 0.14 5.92 5.91
C CYS A 52 -1.08 5.44 6.70
N CYS A 53 -2.29 5.60 6.15
CA CYS A 53 -3.51 5.08 6.78
C CYS A 53 -3.44 3.57 6.98
N PHE A 54 -3.05 2.82 5.95
CA PHE A 54 -2.87 1.36 6.07
C PHE A 54 -1.86 1.00 7.16
N ALA A 55 -0.70 1.66 7.19
CA ALA A 55 0.33 1.41 8.20
C ALA A 55 -0.16 1.72 9.63
N PHE A 56 -0.91 2.81 9.80
CA PHE A 56 -1.50 3.20 11.09
C PHE A 56 -2.46 2.14 11.63
N PHE A 57 -3.32 1.59 10.78
CA PHE A 57 -4.29 0.57 11.20
C PHE A 57 -3.68 -0.82 11.36
N CYS A 58 -2.65 -1.17 10.58
CA CYS A 58 -2.03 -2.49 10.66
C CYS A 58 -1.32 -2.74 11.99
N MET A 59 -0.88 -1.70 12.71
CA MET A 59 -0.18 -1.87 13.97
C MET A 59 -0.52 -0.76 14.97
N PRO A 60 -0.87 -1.12 16.23
CA PRO A 60 -1.11 -2.46 16.77
C PRO A 60 -2.46 -3.08 16.33
N ILE A 61 -2.60 -4.41 16.44
CA ILE A 61 -3.78 -5.21 16.00
C ILE A 61 -5.11 -4.61 16.47
N HIS A 62 -5.16 -4.02 17.66
CA HIS A 62 -6.35 -3.35 18.18
C HIS A 62 -6.94 -2.31 17.21
N ARG A 63 -6.10 -1.49 16.55
CA ARG A 63 -6.57 -0.48 15.60
C ARG A 63 -7.23 -1.14 14.38
N TRP A 64 -6.67 -2.24 13.93
CA TRP A 64 -7.23 -3.04 12.85
C TRP A 64 -8.60 -3.59 13.20
N GLU A 65 -8.77 -4.14 14.41
CA GLU A 65 -10.07 -4.67 14.87
C GLU A 65 -11.15 -3.59 14.90
N VAL A 66 -10.82 -2.40 15.43
CA VAL A 66 -11.75 -1.27 15.48
C VAL A 66 -12.14 -0.81 14.08
N LEU A 67 -11.20 -0.78 13.13
CA LEU A 67 -11.49 -0.48 11.73
C LEU A 67 -12.46 -1.50 11.11
N ILE A 68 -12.22 -2.80 11.30
CA ILE A 68 -13.10 -3.84 10.76
C ILE A 68 -14.49 -3.75 11.37
N ALA A 69 -14.59 -3.46 12.68
CA ALA A 69 -15.87 -3.30 13.36
C ALA A 69 -16.68 -2.11 12.81
N ASP A 70 -16.03 -0.98 12.53
CA ASP A 70 -16.68 0.24 12.05
C ASP A 70 -17.01 0.22 10.55
N THR A 71 -16.16 -0.40 9.73
CA THR A 71 -16.26 -0.33 8.25
C THR A 71 -16.72 -1.63 7.59
N GLY A 72 -16.63 -2.77 8.29
CA GLY A 72 -16.84 -4.10 7.73
C GLY A 72 -15.81 -4.52 6.67
N LYS A 73 -14.76 -3.71 6.42
CA LYS A 73 -13.78 -3.92 5.34
C LYS A 73 -12.36 -3.66 5.83
N SER A 74 -11.41 -4.41 5.28
CA SER A 74 -9.99 -4.14 5.49
C SER A 74 -9.44 -3.11 4.51
N LEU A 75 -8.49 -2.31 4.96
CA LEU A 75 -7.67 -1.51 4.06
C LEU A 75 -6.69 -2.41 3.30
N LYS A 76 -6.42 -2.05 2.04
CA LYS A 76 -5.41 -2.72 1.23
C LYS A 76 -4.15 -1.88 1.16
N ARG A 77 -3.01 -2.54 1.30
CA ARG A 77 -1.71 -1.93 1.05
C ARG A 77 -1.57 -1.61 -0.43
N VAL A 78 -1.14 -0.39 -0.71
CA VAL A 78 -0.67 0.01 -2.04
C VAL A 78 0.63 -0.77 -2.33
N GLN A 79 0.57 -1.74 -3.24
CA GLN A 79 1.74 -2.54 -3.66
C GLN A 79 2.44 -1.87 -4.84
N ASP A 80 3.78 -1.84 -4.81
CA ASP A 80 4.58 -1.20 -5.88
C ASP A 80 4.72 -2.08 -7.13
N THR A 81 4.62 -3.40 -6.95
CA THR A 81 4.80 -4.38 -8.04
C THR A 81 3.54 -4.61 -8.86
N ARG A 82 2.39 -4.07 -8.46
CA ARG A 82 1.10 -4.32 -9.10
C ARG A 82 0.24 -3.07 -9.14
N TRP A 83 0.13 -2.45 -10.31
CA TRP A 83 -0.62 -1.24 -10.58
C TRP A 83 -2.09 -1.38 -10.16
N SER A 84 -2.70 -2.54 -10.43
CA SER A 84 -4.08 -2.79 -10.01
C SER A 84 -4.29 -2.73 -8.49
N ALA A 85 -3.24 -2.87 -7.68
CA ALA A 85 -3.32 -2.70 -6.22
C ALA A 85 -3.67 -1.26 -5.81
N ARG A 86 -3.35 -0.25 -6.65
CA ARG A 86 -3.73 1.15 -6.42
C ARG A 86 -5.24 1.35 -6.58
N GLY A 87 -5.82 0.80 -7.65
CA GLY A 87 -7.28 0.80 -7.85
C GLY A 87 -8.02 0.02 -6.77
N ASP A 88 -7.46 -1.10 -6.33
CA ASP A 88 -7.98 -1.87 -5.19
C ASP A 88 -7.98 -1.05 -3.88
N ALA A 89 -6.89 -0.34 -3.60
CA ALA A 89 -6.76 0.51 -2.42
C ALA A 89 -7.71 1.72 -2.47
N GLU A 90 -7.89 2.34 -3.64
CA GLU A 90 -8.88 3.40 -3.84
C GLU A 90 -10.29 2.87 -3.60
N ASN A 91 -10.67 1.74 -4.19
CA ASN A 91 -12.03 1.22 -4.07
C ASN A 91 -12.38 0.78 -2.62
N MET A 92 -11.39 0.26 -1.88
CA MET A 92 -11.54 -0.10 -0.47
C MET A 92 -11.65 1.11 0.46
N THR A 93 -11.17 2.28 0.04
CA THR A 93 -11.19 3.51 0.86
C THR A 93 -12.31 4.46 0.47
N ARG A 94 -12.64 4.55 -0.81
CA ARG A 94 -13.70 5.42 -1.34
C ARG A 94 -15.06 5.11 -0.72
N ASN A 95 -15.41 3.82 -0.63
CA ASN A 95 -16.73 3.41 -0.18
C ASN A 95 -16.95 3.66 1.33
N PRO A 96 -16.09 3.17 2.25
CA PRO A 96 -16.22 3.42 3.68
C PRO A 96 -15.45 4.67 4.16
N TYR A 97 -15.31 5.71 3.34
CA TYR A 97 -14.44 6.85 3.65
C TYR A 97 -14.83 7.55 4.95
N LYS A 98 -16.13 7.76 5.16
CA LYS A 98 -16.66 8.45 6.36
C LYS A 98 -16.43 7.62 7.61
N GLU A 99 -16.64 6.32 7.51
CA GLU A 99 -16.43 5.35 8.57
C GLU A 99 -14.94 5.30 8.96
N ILE A 100 -14.02 5.29 7.98
CA ILE A 100 -12.58 5.37 8.24
C ILE A 100 -12.23 6.65 9.01
N LEU A 101 -12.76 7.81 8.60
CA LEU A 101 -12.51 9.08 9.28
C LEU A 101 -13.03 9.07 10.72
N THR A 102 -14.27 8.63 10.93
CA THR A 102 -14.84 8.54 12.29
C THR A 102 -14.06 7.55 13.16
N THR A 103 -13.57 6.44 12.59
CA THR A 103 -12.69 5.48 13.28
C THR A 103 -11.40 6.16 13.73
N LEU A 104 -10.75 6.94 12.86
CA LEU A 104 -9.54 7.70 13.19
C LEU A 104 -9.80 8.71 14.32
N GLU A 105 -10.92 9.43 14.29
CA GLU A 105 -11.31 10.36 15.34
C GLU A 105 -11.56 9.67 16.70
N LYS A 106 -12.21 8.50 16.68
CA LYS A 106 -12.40 7.68 17.89
C LYS A 106 -11.05 7.26 18.48
N LEU A 107 -10.16 6.73 17.64
CA LEU A 107 -8.83 6.27 18.05
C LEU A 107 -7.98 7.42 18.60
N ARG A 108 -8.05 8.61 18.01
CA ARG A 108 -7.36 9.81 18.54
C ARG A 108 -7.78 10.13 19.98
N LYS A 109 -9.07 10.11 20.26
CA LYS A 109 -9.61 10.37 21.61
C LYS A 109 -9.20 9.29 22.62
N ILE A 110 -9.11 8.04 22.18
CA ILE A 110 -8.65 6.93 23.05
C ILE A 110 -7.18 7.12 23.41
N ASP A 111 -6.34 7.45 22.43
CA ASP A 111 -4.89 7.68 22.62
C ASP A 111 -4.62 8.87 23.55
N GLU A 112 -5.32 10.00 23.35
CA GLU A 112 -5.30 11.15 24.27
C GLU A 112 -5.68 10.72 25.70
N LYS A 113 -6.72 9.91 25.87
CA LYS A 113 -7.18 9.44 27.19
C LYS A 113 -6.23 8.44 27.85
N LEU A 114 -5.46 7.68 27.08
CA LEU A 114 -4.39 6.81 27.58
C LEU A 114 -3.18 7.63 28.05
N ASN A 115 -2.80 8.68 27.30
CA ASN A 115 -1.72 9.60 27.70
C ASN A 115 -2.08 10.43 28.95
N ILE A 116 -3.36 10.80 29.13
CA ILE A 116 -3.81 11.49 30.35
C ILE A 116 -3.80 10.57 31.58
N ARG A 117 -3.80 9.23 31.39
CA ARG A 117 -3.77 8.24 32.47
C ARG A 117 -2.37 7.85 32.93
N THR A 118 -1.31 8.26 32.23
CA THR A 118 0.09 7.93 32.58
C THR A 118 0.77 8.92 33.53
N ASP A 119 0.16 10.05 33.88
CA ASP A 119 0.76 11.07 34.76
C ASP A 119 0.27 11.06 36.22
N THR A 120 -0.48 10.05 36.64
CA THR A 120 -0.83 9.88 38.06
C THR A 120 -0.60 8.46 38.53
N GLY A 121 0.60 8.21 39.07
CA GLY A 121 0.80 7.18 40.09
C GLY A 121 2.16 6.48 40.09
N THR A 122 3.12 7.06 40.84
CA THR A 122 4.03 6.40 41.83
C THR A 122 4.93 5.23 41.36
N LEU A 123 6.25 5.17 41.59
CA LEU A 123 7.19 5.76 42.58
C LEU A 123 8.56 5.97 41.93
#